data_AF-A0A529FR72-F1
#
_entry.id   AF-A0A529FR72-F1
#
_cell.length_a   1.000
_cell.length_b   1.000
_cell.length_c   1.000
_cell.angle_alpha   90.00
_cell.angle_beta   90.00
_cell.angle_gamma   90.00
#
_symmetry.space_group_name_H-M   'P 1'
#
loop_
_entity.id
_entity.type
_entity.pdbx_description
1 polymer ?
#
loop_
_entity_poly.entity_id
_entity_poly.type
_entity_poly.pdbx_seq_one_letter_code
_entity_poly.pdbx_strand_id
1 'polypeptide(L)' 'RKALDYGCIFSINPDAHSIRELDQMHWGVEMARKGGVPRDRVLNATGLTALLAHLSKRKSARNGGNRHSPAKSPRAA' A
#
# COMPACT_ATOMS: atom_id res chain seq x y z
N ARG A 1 -11.33 10.59 1.93
CA ARG A 1 -10.06 10.98 1.27
C ARG A 1 -8.85 11.04 2.22
N LYS A 2 -9.02 11.04 3.56
CA LYS A 2 -7.94 11.04 4.58
C LYS A 2 -6.61 10.33 4.22
N ALA A 3 -6.64 9.10 3.72
CA ALA A 3 -5.42 8.38 3.34
C ALA A 3 -4.63 9.05 2.19
N LEU A 4 -5.32 9.66 1.22
CA LEU A 4 -4.68 10.48 0.19
C LEU A 4 -4.04 11.73 0.80
N ASP A 5 -4.70 12.35 1.78
CA ASP A 5 -4.21 13.55 2.47
C ASP A 5 -2.93 13.23 3.28
N TYR A 6 -2.81 12.01 3.79
CA TYR A 6 -1.58 11.48 4.42
C TYR A 6 -0.52 11.00 3.41
N GLY A 7 -0.76 11.15 2.10
CA GLY A 7 0.18 10.73 1.07
C GLY A 7 0.32 9.22 0.91
N CYS A 8 -0.65 8.43 1.39
CA CYS A 8 -0.60 6.97 1.27
C CYS A 8 -0.54 6.52 -0.20
N ILE A 9 0.09 5.37 -0.40
CA ILE A 9 0.07 4.61 -1.65
C ILE A 9 -0.79 3.37 -1.39
N PHE A 10 -1.63 3.03 -2.36
CA PHE A 10 -2.63 1.97 -2.24
C PHE A 10 -2.20 0.72 -3.02
N SER A 11 -2.63 -0.43 -2.54
CA SER A 11 -2.62 -1.68 -3.27
C SER A 11 -4.02 -2.27 -3.19
N ILE A 12 -4.57 -2.64 -4.34
CA ILE A 12 -5.90 -3.24 -4.47
C ILE A 12 -5.67 -4.74 -4.63
N ASN A 13 -6.14 -5.55 -3.68
CA ASN A 13 -5.93 -6.99 -3.68
C ASN A 13 -7.25 -7.68 -3.28
N PRO A 14 -7.70 -8.72 -4.01
CA PRO A 14 -8.93 -9.45 -3.70
C PRO A 14 -8.77 -10.44 -2.53
N ASP A 15 -7.55 -10.66 -2.04
CA ASP A 15 -7.22 -11.67 -1.01
C ASP A 15 -7.80 -13.05 -1.36
N ALA A 16 -7.55 -13.45 -2.61
CA ALA A 16 -8.14 -14.63 -3.22
C ALA A 16 -7.60 -15.93 -2.59
N HIS A 17 -8.52 -16.79 -2.14
CA HIS A 17 -8.31 -18.16 -1.67
C HIS A 17 -8.67 -19.20 -2.73
N SER A 18 -9.19 -18.76 -3.89
CA SER A 18 -9.41 -19.58 -5.08
C SER A 18 -9.19 -18.76 -6.35
N ILE A 19 -8.94 -19.42 -7.49
CA ILE A 19 -8.68 -18.73 -8.78
C ILE A 19 -9.86 -17.82 -9.18
N ARG A 20 -11.08 -18.27 -8.93
CA ARG A 20 -12.31 -17.51 -9.23
C ARG A 20 -12.41 -16.20 -8.44
N GLU A 21 -11.77 -16.10 -7.28
CA GLU A 21 -11.80 -14.90 -6.45
C GLU A 21 -10.91 -13.79 -7.00
N LEU A 22 -10.02 -14.07 -7.95
CA LEU A 22 -9.25 -13.02 -8.64
C LEU A 22 -10.17 -11.99 -9.33
N ASP A 23 -11.36 -12.41 -9.78
CA ASP A 23 -12.35 -11.54 -10.41
C ASP A 23 -12.91 -10.47 -9.44
N GLN A 24 -12.81 -10.70 -8.12
CA GLN A 24 -13.27 -9.74 -7.11
C GLN A 24 -12.41 -8.46 -7.08
N MET A 25 -11.24 -8.46 -7.73
CA MET A 25 -10.41 -7.28 -7.93
C MET A 25 -11.21 -6.09 -8.51
N HIS A 26 -12.20 -6.38 -9.36
CA HIS A 26 -13.10 -5.38 -9.93
C HIS A 26 -13.74 -4.49 -8.86
N TRP A 27 -14.24 -5.09 -7.77
CA TRP A 27 -14.87 -4.33 -6.68
C TRP A 27 -13.88 -3.42 -5.96
N GLY A 28 -12.63 -3.86 -5.80
CA GLY A 28 -11.57 -3.04 -5.24
C GLY A 28 -11.28 -1.79 -6.10
N VAL A 29 -11.32 -1.93 -7.43
CA VAL A 29 -11.18 -0.81 -8.37
C VAL A 29 -12.35 0.16 -8.27
N GLU A 30 -13.59 -0.33 -8.21
CA GLU A 30 -14.78 0.52 -8.04
C GLU A 30 -14.73 1.31 -6.72
N MET A 31 -14.27 0.67 -5.63
CA MET A 31 -14.07 1.35 -4.36
C MET A 31 -12.98 2.42 -4.42
N ALA A 32 -11.88 2.17 -5.12
CA ALA A 32 -10.83 3.16 -5.35
C ALA A 32 -11.33 4.38 -6.15
N ARG A 33 -12.14 4.14 -7.20
CA ARG A 33 -12.79 5.19 -8.00
C ARG A 33 -13.73 6.04 -7.16
N LYS A 34 -14.60 5.41 -6.37
CA LYS A 34 -15.50 6.10 -5.42
C LYS A 34 -14.70 6.93 -4.40
N GLY A 35 -13.54 6.43 -3.97
CA GLY A 35 -12.62 7.14 -3.08
C GLY A 35 -11.88 8.32 -3.73
N GLY A 36 -11.95 8.45 -5.05
CA GLY A 36 -11.18 9.44 -5.82
C GLY A 36 -9.69 9.15 -5.83
N VAL A 37 -9.28 7.88 -5.74
CA VAL A 37 -7.87 7.48 -5.76
C VAL A 37 -7.35 7.55 -7.20
N PRO A 38 -6.35 8.40 -7.50
CA PRO A 38 -5.79 8.49 -8.84
C PRO A 38 -4.86 7.30 -9.14
N ARG A 39 -4.64 7.03 -10.43
CA ARG A 39 -3.86 5.87 -10.92
C ARG A 39 -2.44 5.83 -10.37
N ASP A 40 -1.77 6.97 -10.30
CA ASP A 40 -0.40 7.13 -9.80
C ASP A 40 -0.25 6.83 -8.29
N ARG A 41 -1.37 6.75 -7.55
CA ARG A 41 -1.41 6.33 -6.15
C ARG A 41 -1.68 4.84 -5.95
N VAL A 42 -1.82 4.04 -7.02
CA VAL A 42 -2.12 2.60 -6.94
C VAL A 42 -0.95 1.78 -7.48
N LEU A 43 -0.33 0.95 -6.63
CA LEU A 43 0.80 0.08 -7.02
C LEU A 43 0.45 -0.86 -8.17
N ASN A 44 -0.75 -1.45 -8.15
CA ASN A 44 -1.23 -2.38 -9.19
C ASN A 44 -1.28 -1.74 -10.59
N ALA A 45 -1.32 -0.41 -10.69
CA ALA A 45 -1.37 0.31 -11.95
C ALA A 45 0.03 0.66 -12.51
N THR A 46 1.09 0.31 -11.78
CA THR A 46 2.48 0.49 -12.22
C THR A 46 2.97 -0.73 -13.00
N GLY A 47 3.94 -0.54 -13.89
CA GLY A 47 4.60 -1.65 -14.59
C GLY A 47 5.53 -2.43 -13.66
N LEU A 48 5.81 -3.70 -13.98
CA LEU A 48 6.63 -4.62 -13.17
C LEU A 48 7.98 -4.02 -12.78
N THR A 49 8.74 -3.48 -13.74
CA THR A 49 10.06 -2.87 -13.49
C THR A 49 9.98 -1.71 -12.51
N ALA A 50 8.98 -0.85 -12.66
CA ALA A 50 8.78 0.31 -11.78
C ALA A 50 8.36 -0.13 -10.37
N LEU A 51 7.51 -1.15 -10.25
CA LEU A 51 7.12 -1.74 -8.96
C LEU A 51 8.32 -2.33 -8.22
N LEU A 52 9.14 -3.13 -8.90
CA LEU A 52 10.33 -3.74 -8.31
C LEU A 52 11.35 -2.69 -7.87
N ALA A 53 11.56 -1.65 -8.67
CA ALA A 53 12.40 -0.51 -8.29
C ALA A 53 11.86 0.22 -7.05
N HIS A 54 10.55 0.45 -6.99
CA HIS A 54 9.89 1.09 -5.84
C HIS A 54 10.07 0.27 -4.55
N LEU A 55 9.85 -1.05 -4.61
CA LEU A 55 10.01 -1.95 -3.46
C LEU A 55 11.48 -2.03 -2.99
N SER A 56 12.42 -2.12 -3.94
CA SER A 56 13.86 -2.11 -3.64
C SER A 56 14.29 -0.82 -2.94
N LYS A 57 13.87 0.34 -3.47
CA LYS A 57 14.16 1.65 -2.85
C LYS A 57 13.61 1.74 -1.43
N ARG A 58 12.37 1.26 -1.19
CA ARG A 58 11.78 1.22 0.16
C ARG A 58 12.55 0.32 1.12
N LYS A 59 13.04 -0.83 0.66
CA LYS A 59 13.84 -1.75 1.48
C LYS A 59 15.17 -1.11 1.87
N SER A 60 15.88 -0.48 0.93
CA SER A 60 17.15 0.20 1.21
C SER A 60 16.98 1.38 2.16
N ALA A 61 15.93 2.20 1.98
CA ALA A 61 15.63 3.30 2.89
C ALA A 61 15.34 2.83 4.33
N ARG A 62 14.68 1.66 4.48
CA ARG A 62 14.44 1.04 5.79
C ARG A 62 15.70 0.47 6.43
N ASN A 63 16.63 -0.06 5.64
CA ASN A 63 17.87 -0.65 6.16
C ASN A 63 18.92 0.41 6.52
N GLY A 64 18.89 1.58 5.86
CA GLY A 64 19.79 2.72 6.15
C GLY A 64 19.28 3.68 7.22
N GLY A 65 17.98 3.64 7.56
CA GLY A 65 17.40 4.43 8.63
C GLY A 65 17.49 3.72 9.98
N ASN A 66 18.12 4.35 10.97
CA ASN A 66 18.22 3.85 12.35
C ASN A 66 16.85 3.33 12.82
N ARG A 67 16.78 2.03 13.15
CA ARG A 67 15.54 1.38 13.59
C ARG A 67 15.01 2.15 14.81
N HIS A 68 13.84 2.76 14.68
CA HIS A 68 13.16 3.37 15.82
C HIS A 68 13.02 2.31 16.92
N SER A 69 13.68 2.53 18.07
CA SER A 69 13.50 1.73 19.27
C SER A 69 12.01 1.66 19.60
N PRO A 70 11.48 0.52 20.06
CA PRO A 70 10.07 0.44 20.43
C PRO A 70 9.81 1.50 21.50
N ALA A 71 8.80 2.33 21.27
CA ALA A 71 8.38 3.37 22.20
C ALA A 71 8.15 2.74 23.58
N LYS A 72 8.83 3.26 24.61
CA LYS A 72 8.57 2.87 26.01
C LYS A 72 7.14 3.28 26.33
N SER A 73 6.28 2.28 26.56
CA SER A 73 4.92 2.50 27.08
C SER A 73 5.00 3.22 28.43
N PRO A 74 4.37 4.40 28.60
CA PRO A 74 4.16 4.93 29.94
C PRO A 74 3.02 4.12 30.57
N ARG A 75 3.38 3.21 31.48
CA ARG A 75 2.41 2.67 32.44
C ARG A 75 1.90 3.84 33.28
N ALA A 76 0.61 4.12 33.16
CA ALA A 76 -0.09 5.09 33.99
C ALA A 76 -0.03 4.67 35.47
N ALA A 77 0.15 5.69 36.33
CA ALA A 77 0.10 5.61 37.78
C ALA A 77 -1.34 5.40 38.29
#